data_AF-A0A1Q3S4R7-F1
#
_entry.id   AF-A0A1Q3S4R7-F1
#
_cell.length_a   1.000
_cell.length_b   1.000
_cell.length_c   1.000
_cell.angle_alpha   90.00
_cell.angle_beta   90.00
_cell.angle_gamma   90.00
#
_symmetry.space_group_name_H-M   'P 1'
#
loop_
_entity.id
_entity.type
_entity.pdbx_description
1 polymer ?
#
loop_
_entity_poly.entity_id
_entity_poly.type
_entity_poly.pdbx_seq_one_letter_code
_entity_poly.pdbx_strand_id
1 'polypeptide(L)'
;MEIDLYKAIPIGVSLIAIFISIATIFITRQNLKRQLRLAKLEEILEILLFLESYYRGLFLLFKDIEQKVELLENRKESPKYLNDSSTYKKSFTKLFDYETLINKISRLNVLAKAYLPNKKNLKNKALTIADVYFAMYTYVNFDGNLRTKSAYNIIPKPTEMKALISQLSDQIIFEMKLGYKNTGDREYYKYYKSQFQKDLSTAISLERKKLEREKSTSGNSGFMR
;
A
#
# COMPACT_ATOMS: atom_id res chain seq x y z
N MET A 1 12.78 -70.73 4.75
CA MET A 1 12.19 -69.74 3.81
C MET A 1 13.04 -68.49 3.95
N GLU A 2 14.14 -68.43 3.20
CA GLU A 2 15.00 -67.24 3.17
C GLU A 2 14.20 -66.14 2.47
N ILE A 3 13.82 -65.11 3.22
CA ILE A 3 13.25 -63.92 2.61
C ILE A 3 14.38 -63.32 1.79
N ASP A 4 14.23 -63.31 0.46
CA ASP A 4 15.12 -62.63 -0.49
C ASP A 4 15.17 -61.13 -0.16
N LEU A 5 15.99 -60.76 0.83
CA LEU A 5 16.11 -59.40 1.36
C LEU A 5 16.42 -58.40 0.24
N TYR A 6 17.15 -58.85 -0.79
CA TYR A 6 17.49 -58.07 -1.98
C TYR A 6 16.28 -57.68 -2.83
N LYS A 7 15.18 -58.45 -2.80
CA LYS A 7 13.92 -58.11 -3.49
C LYS A 7 13.05 -57.14 -2.69
N ALA A 8 13.16 -57.17 -1.36
CA ALA A 8 12.40 -56.29 -0.47
C ALA A 8 12.95 -54.85 -0.42
N ILE A 9 14.26 -54.67 -0.54
CA ILE A 9 14.93 -53.36 -0.54
C ILE A 9 14.42 -52.40 -1.63
N PRO A 10 14.37 -52.77 -2.93
CA PRO A 10 13.90 -51.86 -3.97
C PRO A 10 12.43 -51.47 -3.77
N ILE A 11 11.58 -52.40 -3.32
CA ILE A 11 10.17 -52.13 -3.00
C ILE A 11 10.07 -51.09 -1.87
N GLY A 12 10.86 -51.27 -0.80
CA GLY A 12 10.93 -50.32 0.31
C GLY A 12 11.38 -48.92 -0.12
N VAL A 13 12.44 -48.84 -0.94
CA VAL A 13 12.95 -47.56 -1.48
C VAL A 13 11.89 -46.89 -2.37
N SER A 14 11.20 -47.65 -3.23
CA SER A 14 10.13 -47.12 -4.07
C SER A 14 8.96 -46.57 -3.25
N LEU A 15 8.53 -47.26 -2.18
CA LEU A 15 7.49 -46.77 -1.30
C LEU A 15 7.89 -45.47 -0.60
N ILE A 16 9.12 -45.40 -0.08
CA ILE A 16 9.66 -44.17 0.55
C ILE A 16 9.67 -43.02 -0.46
N ALA A 17 10.12 -43.27 -1.70
CA ALA A 17 10.13 -42.27 -2.75
C ALA A 17 8.72 -41.73 -3.04
N ILE A 18 7.72 -42.62 -3.14
CA ILE A 18 6.31 -42.23 -3.34
C ILE A 18 5.82 -41.36 -2.17
N PHE A 19 6.10 -41.73 -0.92
CA PHE A 19 5.72 -40.92 0.24
C PHE A 19 6.37 -39.53 0.22
N ILE A 20 7.66 -39.44 -0.10
CA ILE A 20 8.36 -38.16 -0.23
C ILE A 20 7.74 -37.31 -1.33
N SER A 21 7.42 -37.90 -2.49
CA SER A 21 6.75 -37.19 -3.59
C SER A 21 5.40 -36.63 -3.15
N ILE A 22 4.56 -37.43 -2.48
CA ILE A 22 3.25 -36.99 -1.97
C ILE A 22 3.43 -35.85 -0.95
N ALA A 23 4.32 -36.04 0.05
CA ALA A 23 4.59 -35.03 1.07
C ALA A 23 5.06 -33.70 0.44
N THR A 24 5.93 -33.77 -0.57
CA THR A 24 6.45 -32.60 -1.29
C THR A 24 5.34 -31.85 -2.02
N ILE A 25 4.40 -32.56 -2.66
CA ILE A 25 3.24 -31.95 -3.32
C ILE A 25 2.37 -31.20 -2.29
N PHE A 26 2.11 -31.81 -1.12
CA PHE A 26 1.32 -31.18 -0.06
C PHE A 26 1.99 -29.91 0.48
N ILE A 27 3.28 -29.97 0.80
CA ILE A 27 4.07 -28.82 1.27
C ILE A 27 4.09 -27.71 0.21
N THR A 28 4.33 -28.06 -1.05
CA THR A 28 4.37 -27.12 -2.17
C THR A 28 3.03 -26.41 -2.34
N ARG A 29 1.92 -27.15 -2.29
CA ARG A 29 0.58 -26.58 -2.39
C ARG A 29 0.27 -25.63 -1.22
N GLN A 30 0.69 -25.97 -0.01
CA GLN A 30 0.51 -25.12 1.16
C GLN A 30 1.35 -23.84 1.04
N ASN A 31 2.59 -23.94 0.60
CA ASN A 31 3.49 -22.80 0.38
C ASN A 31 2.96 -21.86 -0.71
N LEU A 32 2.47 -22.40 -1.83
CA LEU A 32 1.85 -21.60 -2.90
C LEU A 32 0.62 -20.84 -2.40
N LYS A 33 -0.27 -21.50 -1.64
CA LYS A 33 -1.43 -20.83 -1.03
C LYS A 33 -1.01 -19.71 -0.08
N ARG A 34 0.04 -19.94 0.72
CA ARG A 34 0.58 -18.94 1.65
C ARG A 34 1.17 -17.75 0.90
N GLN A 35 1.99 -17.98 -0.13
CA GLN A 35 2.58 -16.93 -0.96
C GLN A 35 1.51 -16.09 -1.66
N LEU A 36 0.49 -16.74 -2.24
CA LEU A 36 -0.62 -16.03 -2.87
C LEU A 36 -1.37 -15.16 -1.86
N ARG A 37 -1.66 -15.69 -0.67
CA ARG A 37 -2.29 -14.89 0.39
C ARG A 37 -1.42 -13.71 0.80
N LEU A 38 -0.11 -13.91 0.98
CA LEU A 38 0.83 -12.84 1.32
C LEU A 38 0.84 -11.73 0.28
N ALA A 39 0.97 -12.10 -1.01
CA ALA A 39 0.93 -11.13 -2.11
C ALA A 39 -0.37 -10.31 -2.12
N LYS A 40 -1.50 -10.93 -1.76
CA LYS A 40 -2.78 -10.21 -1.66
C LYS A 40 -2.88 -9.31 -0.43
N LEU A 41 -2.23 -9.64 0.67
CA LEU A 41 -2.14 -8.75 1.84
C LEU A 41 -1.19 -7.58 1.57
N GLU A 42 -0.08 -7.80 0.86
CA GLU A 42 0.83 -6.74 0.39
C GLU A 42 0.11 -5.77 -0.56
N GLU A 43 -0.70 -6.31 -1.47
CA GLU A 43 -1.53 -5.49 -2.37
C GLU A 43 -2.52 -4.61 -1.60
N ILE A 44 -3.12 -5.11 -0.50
CA ILE A 44 -3.96 -4.28 0.38
C ILE A 44 -3.13 -3.16 1.04
N LEU A 45 -1.95 -3.46 1.56
CA LEU A 45 -1.06 -2.47 2.18
C LEU A 45 -0.65 -1.38 1.19
N GLU A 46 -0.31 -1.76 -0.05
CA GLU A 46 0.03 -0.82 -1.12
C GLU A 46 -1.15 0.13 -1.40
N ILE A 47 -2.37 -0.41 -1.50
CA ILE A 47 -3.57 0.41 -1.73
C ILE A 47 -3.82 1.36 -0.55
N LEU A 48 -3.67 0.88 0.70
CA LEU A 48 -3.84 1.73 1.88
C LEU A 48 -2.82 2.87 1.92
N LEU A 49 -1.56 2.60 1.58
CA LEU A 49 -0.50 3.61 1.50
C LEU A 49 -0.76 4.62 0.36
N PHE A 50 -1.22 4.12 -0.79
CA PHE A 50 -1.67 4.98 -1.89
C PHE A 50 -2.75 5.92 -1.40
N LEU A 51 -3.83 5.39 -0.80
CA LEU A 51 -4.91 6.20 -0.26
C LEU A 51 -4.37 7.23 0.75
N GLU A 52 -3.56 6.84 1.74
CA GLU A 52 -2.98 7.73 2.74
C GLU A 52 -2.30 8.96 2.09
N SER A 53 -1.49 8.70 1.05
CA SER A 53 -0.69 9.71 0.36
C SER A 53 -1.52 10.84 -0.24
N TYR A 54 -2.73 10.53 -0.71
CA TYR A 54 -3.64 11.52 -1.34
C TYR A 54 -4.71 12.07 -0.40
N TYR A 55 -4.85 11.52 0.81
CA TYR A 55 -5.94 11.89 1.71
C TYR A 55 -5.99 13.37 2.02
N ARG A 56 -4.83 13.97 2.32
CA ARG A 56 -4.76 15.36 2.76
C ARG A 56 -5.27 16.31 1.69
N GLY A 57 -4.88 16.10 0.44
CA GLY A 57 -5.35 16.93 -0.68
C GLY A 57 -6.86 16.78 -0.90
N LEU A 58 -7.36 15.54 -0.84
CA LEU A 58 -8.78 15.26 -0.95
C LEU A 58 -9.59 15.90 0.19
N PHE A 59 -9.06 15.85 1.42
CA PHE A 59 -9.68 16.44 2.61
C PHE A 59 -9.80 17.96 2.50
N LEU A 60 -8.76 18.64 2.02
CA LEU A 60 -8.80 20.10 1.83
C LEU A 60 -9.87 20.48 0.79
N LEU A 61 -9.90 19.79 -0.36
CA LEU A 61 -10.92 20.01 -1.38
C LEU A 61 -12.33 19.74 -0.87
N PHE A 62 -12.49 18.67 -0.08
CA PHE A 62 -13.77 18.34 0.53
C PHE A 62 -14.25 19.47 1.44
N LYS A 63 -13.36 20.03 2.28
CA LYS A 63 -13.68 21.16 3.16
C LYS A 63 -13.97 22.46 2.40
N ASP A 64 -13.22 22.74 1.34
CA ASP A 64 -13.49 23.89 0.47
C ASP A 64 -14.88 23.80 -0.16
N ILE A 65 -15.26 22.63 -0.66
CA ILE A 65 -16.58 22.41 -1.30
C ILE A 65 -17.70 22.39 -0.26
N GLU A 66 -17.47 21.80 0.92
CA GLU A 66 -18.41 21.85 2.04
C GLU A 66 -18.73 23.31 2.43
N GLN A 67 -17.70 24.14 2.60
CA GLN A 67 -17.87 25.55 2.89
C GLN A 67 -18.60 26.31 1.77
N LYS A 68 -18.29 25.99 0.50
CA LYS A 68 -18.99 26.57 -0.66
C LYS A 68 -20.49 26.27 -0.63
N VAL A 69 -20.85 25.01 -0.41
CA VAL A 69 -22.26 24.59 -0.37
C VAL A 69 -22.98 25.27 0.78
N GLU A 70 -22.39 25.30 1.98
CA GLU A 70 -22.98 25.99 3.14
C GLU A 70 -23.18 27.49 2.91
N LEU A 71 -22.25 28.16 2.21
CA LEU A 71 -22.39 29.57 1.85
C LEU A 71 -23.48 29.80 0.80
N LEU A 72 -23.62 28.92 -0.18
CA LEU A 72 -24.65 29.00 -1.22
C LEU A 72 -26.06 28.68 -0.68
N GLU A 73 -26.17 27.77 0.29
CA GLU A 73 -27.44 27.54 1.00
C GLU A 73 -27.89 28.77 1.79
N ASN A 74 -26.94 29.56 2.31
CA ASN A 74 -27.21 30.73 3.16
C ASN A 74 -27.16 32.10 2.43
N ARG A 75 -26.73 32.16 1.16
CA ARG A 75 -26.64 33.41 0.37
C ARG A 75 -27.03 33.18 -1.09
N LYS A 76 -27.75 34.14 -1.69
CA LYS A 76 -28.17 34.10 -3.11
C LYS A 76 -27.03 34.20 -4.13
N GLU A 77 -25.85 34.71 -3.76
CA GLU A 77 -24.72 34.89 -4.66
C GLU A 77 -23.41 34.35 -4.10
N SER A 78 -22.65 33.66 -4.96
CA SER A 78 -21.36 33.05 -4.67
C SER A 78 -20.25 34.11 -4.57
N PRO A 79 -19.50 34.20 -3.45
CA PRO A 79 -18.34 35.08 -3.36
C PRO A 79 -17.26 34.80 -4.41
N LYS A 80 -16.67 35.86 -4.98
CA LYS A 80 -15.65 35.80 -6.06
C LYS A 80 -14.43 34.93 -5.75
N TYR A 81 -14.02 34.81 -4.47
CA TYR A 81 -12.88 33.99 -4.03
C TYR A 81 -13.14 32.47 -4.15
N LEU A 82 -14.39 32.05 -4.33
CA LEU A 82 -14.74 30.63 -4.52
C LEU A 82 -14.40 30.13 -5.94
N ASN A 83 -14.21 31.02 -6.91
CA ASN A 83 -13.78 30.66 -8.26
C ASN A 83 -12.32 30.16 -8.33
N ASP A 84 -11.45 30.59 -7.41
CA ASP A 84 -10.03 30.21 -7.40
C ASP A 84 -9.79 28.73 -7.03
N SER A 85 -10.68 28.14 -6.23
CA SER A 85 -10.64 26.72 -5.86
C SER A 85 -10.88 25.78 -7.07
N SER A 86 -11.44 26.29 -8.18
CA SER A 86 -11.62 25.50 -9.41
C SER A 86 -10.30 25.10 -10.07
N THR A 87 -9.25 25.93 -9.95
CA THR A 87 -7.92 25.65 -10.51
C THR A 87 -7.21 24.56 -9.71
N TYR A 88 -7.28 24.61 -8.37
CA TYR A 88 -6.72 23.57 -7.51
C TYR A 88 -7.46 22.23 -7.67
N LYS A 89 -8.80 22.27 -7.75
CA LYS A 89 -9.63 21.08 -8.08
C LYS A 89 -9.18 20.45 -9.40
N LYS A 90 -9.07 21.24 -10.48
CA LYS A 90 -8.63 20.75 -11.80
C LYS A 90 -7.23 20.13 -11.77
N SER A 91 -6.29 20.73 -11.04
CA SER A 91 -4.93 20.19 -10.89
C SER A 91 -4.92 18.90 -10.06
N PHE A 92 -5.68 18.85 -8.97
CA PHE A 92 -5.80 17.66 -8.14
C PHE A 92 -6.48 16.51 -8.89
N THR A 93 -7.58 16.76 -9.61
CA THR A 93 -8.27 15.73 -10.40
C THR A 93 -7.44 15.24 -11.59
N LYS A 94 -6.49 16.04 -12.09
CA LYS A 94 -5.51 15.61 -13.11
C LYS A 94 -4.41 14.72 -12.54
N LEU A 95 -3.93 15.03 -11.33
CA LEU A 95 -2.90 14.24 -10.64
C LEU A 95 -3.48 12.97 -10.01
N PHE A 96 -4.75 13.03 -9.63
CA PHE A 96 -5.50 11.98 -8.97
C PHE A 96 -6.72 11.64 -9.82
N ASP A 97 -6.44 10.92 -10.90
CA ASP A 97 -7.44 10.48 -11.84
C ASP A 97 -8.50 9.60 -11.16
N TYR A 98 -9.77 9.87 -11.49
CA TYR A 98 -10.94 9.20 -10.93
C TYR A 98 -10.85 7.69 -11.12
N GLU A 99 -10.49 7.26 -12.32
CA GLU A 99 -10.45 5.84 -12.67
C GLU A 99 -9.45 5.10 -11.78
N THR A 100 -8.28 5.70 -11.57
CA THR A 100 -7.24 5.16 -10.68
C THR A 100 -7.77 5.00 -9.25
N LEU A 101 -8.42 6.03 -8.69
CA LEU A 101 -8.98 5.95 -7.34
C LEU A 101 -10.05 4.86 -7.24
N ILE A 102 -11.02 4.85 -8.15
CA ILE A 102 -12.12 3.89 -8.14
C ILE A 102 -11.60 2.47 -8.28
N ASN A 103 -10.61 2.25 -9.15
CA ASN A 103 -9.95 0.96 -9.30
C ASN A 103 -9.27 0.54 -8.00
N LYS A 104 -8.55 1.44 -7.32
CA LYS A 104 -7.91 1.15 -6.03
C LYS A 104 -8.93 0.86 -4.93
N ILE A 105 -10.00 1.65 -4.81
CA ILE A 105 -11.10 1.45 -3.84
C ILE A 105 -11.84 0.13 -4.08
N SER A 106 -12.24 -0.12 -5.34
CA SER A 106 -12.91 -1.36 -5.73
C SER A 106 -12.04 -2.57 -5.45
N ARG A 107 -10.74 -2.46 -5.79
CA ARG A 107 -9.78 -3.52 -5.52
C ARG A 107 -9.60 -3.77 -4.03
N LEU A 108 -9.48 -2.71 -3.21
CA LEU A 108 -9.43 -2.82 -1.76
C LEU A 108 -10.68 -3.52 -1.21
N ASN A 109 -11.86 -3.16 -1.70
CA ASN A 109 -13.13 -3.77 -1.29
C ASN A 109 -13.16 -5.27 -1.57
N VAL A 110 -12.74 -5.69 -2.77
CA VAL A 110 -12.67 -7.12 -3.14
C VAL A 110 -11.65 -7.85 -2.28
N LEU A 111 -10.43 -7.32 -2.17
CA LEU A 111 -9.35 -7.96 -1.43
C LEU A 111 -9.65 -8.05 0.07
N ALA A 112 -10.19 -6.97 0.67
CA ALA A 112 -10.57 -6.94 2.08
C ALA A 112 -11.64 -7.98 2.39
N LYS A 113 -12.66 -8.13 1.53
CA LYS A 113 -13.71 -9.13 1.72
C LYS A 113 -13.17 -10.56 1.61
N ALA A 114 -12.29 -10.82 0.65
CA ALA A 114 -11.78 -12.16 0.35
C ALA A 114 -10.63 -12.63 1.26
N TYR A 115 -9.71 -11.74 1.63
CA TYR A 115 -8.42 -12.13 2.24
C TYR A 115 -8.23 -11.63 3.67
N LEU A 116 -8.95 -10.60 4.13
CA LEU A 116 -8.86 -10.15 5.51
C LEU A 116 -9.80 -10.95 6.42
N PRO A 117 -9.30 -11.43 7.59
CA PRO A 117 -10.17 -11.98 8.61
C PRO A 117 -11.07 -10.88 9.19
N ASN A 118 -12.25 -11.24 9.70
CA ASN A 118 -13.08 -10.30 10.46
C ASN A 118 -12.63 -10.14 11.93
N LYS A 119 -11.43 -10.64 12.27
CA LYS A 119 -10.88 -10.54 13.63
C LYS A 119 -10.50 -9.07 13.91
N LYS A 120 -10.83 -8.58 15.11
CA LYS A 120 -10.58 -7.17 15.52
C LYS A 120 -11.14 -6.12 14.55
N ASN A 121 -12.20 -6.45 13.80
CA ASN A 121 -12.82 -5.59 12.78
C ASN A 121 -11.87 -5.16 11.64
N LEU A 122 -10.81 -5.93 11.36
CA LEU A 122 -9.81 -5.59 10.34
C LEU A 122 -10.44 -5.34 8.97
N LYS A 123 -11.31 -6.28 8.55
CA LYS A 123 -12.09 -6.18 7.32
C LYS A 123 -12.94 -4.91 7.29
N ASN A 124 -13.73 -4.67 8.33
CA ASN A 124 -14.64 -3.53 8.39
C ASN A 124 -13.87 -2.20 8.37
N LYS A 125 -12.74 -2.09 9.08
CA LYS A 125 -11.89 -0.89 9.03
C LYS A 125 -11.42 -0.58 7.61
N ALA A 126 -10.93 -1.59 6.88
CA ALA A 126 -10.47 -1.40 5.50
C ALA A 126 -11.62 -0.94 4.58
N LEU A 127 -12.81 -1.55 4.71
CA LEU A 127 -13.99 -1.18 3.94
C LEU A 127 -14.46 0.25 4.26
N THR A 128 -14.52 0.60 5.55
CA THR A 128 -14.92 1.95 5.98
C THR A 128 -13.95 3.02 5.47
N ILE A 129 -12.63 2.75 5.48
CA ILE A 129 -11.66 3.67 4.87
C ILE A 129 -11.97 3.84 3.38
N ALA A 130 -12.17 2.74 2.65
CA ALA A 130 -12.51 2.79 1.22
C ALA A 130 -13.78 3.63 0.96
N ASP A 131 -14.81 3.44 1.79
CA ASP A 131 -16.09 4.14 1.65
C ASP A 131 -15.97 5.64 1.98
N VAL A 132 -15.19 6.02 2.99
CA VAL A 132 -14.93 7.44 3.33
C VAL A 132 -14.22 8.14 2.17
N TYR A 133 -13.20 7.52 1.58
CA TYR A 133 -12.51 8.09 0.42
C TYR A 133 -13.44 8.25 -0.77
N PHE A 134 -14.24 7.21 -1.07
CA PHE A 134 -15.21 7.27 -2.14
C PHE A 134 -16.21 8.41 -1.92
N ALA A 135 -16.80 8.50 -0.72
CA ALA A 135 -17.77 9.53 -0.38
C ALA A 135 -17.18 10.95 -0.52
N MET A 136 -15.97 11.19 0.02
CA MET A 136 -15.29 12.48 -0.10
C MET A 136 -14.97 12.82 -1.56
N TYR A 137 -14.43 11.86 -2.32
CA TYR A 137 -14.10 12.10 -3.72
C TYR A 137 -15.33 12.40 -4.55
N THR A 138 -16.39 11.59 -4.41
CA THR A 138 -17.65 11.82 -5.11
C THR A 138 -18.23 13.19 -4.74
N TYR A 139 -18.22 13.55 -3.45
CA TYR A 139 -18.65 14.88 -3.02
C TYR A 139 -17.85 16.01 -3.70
N VAL A 140 -16.52 15.87 -3.76
CA VAL A 140 -15.64 16.84 -4.42
C VAL A 140 -15.88 16.89 -5.92
N ASN A 141 -15.98 15.75 -6.58
CA ASN A 141 -16.10 15.67 -8.03
C ASN A 141 -17.40 16.29 -8.52
N PHE A 142 -18.51 16.03 -7.81
CA PHE A 142 -19.84 16.51 -8.16
C PHE A 142 -20.21 17.84 -7.47
N ASP A 143 -19.24 18.60 -6.97
CA ASP A 143 -19.44 19.94 -6.38
C ASP A 143 -20.51 19.97 -5.29
N GLY A 144 -20.57 18.90 -4.49
CA GLY A 144 -21.54 18.77 -3.39
C GLY A 144 -22.99 18.50 -3.80
N ASN A 145 -23.31 18.36 -5.10
CA ASN A 145 -24.68 18.10 -5.58
C ASN A 145 -25.23 16.71 -5.20
N LEU A 146 -24.38 15.79 -4.74
CA LEU A 146 -24.83 14.48 -4.29
C LEU A 146 -25.12 14.50 -2.78
N ARG A 147 -26.23 13.87 -2.38
CA ARG A 147 -26.63 13.57 -0.98
C ARG A 147 -25.63 12.68 -0.22
N THR A 148 -24.37 12.59 -0.63
CA THR A 148 -23.32 11.77 0.00
C THR A 148 -22.96 12.24 1.40
N LYS A 149 -23.24 13.50 1.78
CA LYS A 149 -23.04 13.99 3.16
C LYS A 149 -23.90 13.20 4.18
N SER A 150 -25.04 12.65 3.77
CA SER A 150 -25.99 11.97 4.67
C SER A 150 -25.50 10.63 5.25
N ALA A 151 -24.46 10.01 4.68
CA ALA A 151 -23.99 8.70 5.12
C ALA A 151 -22.93 8.76 6.23
N TYR A 152 -22.20 9.88 6.36
CA TYR A 152 -21.06 10.00 7.29
C TYR A 152 -21.09 11.31 8.06
N ASN A 153 -21.43 11.23 9.35
CA ASN A 153 -21.46 12.41 10.23
C ASN A 153 -20.06 12.93 10.61
N ILE A 154 -19.02 12.11 10.46
CA ILE A 154 -17.65 12.43 10.88
C ILE A 154 -16.69 12.03 9.76
N ILE A 155 -16.00 13.02 9.19
CA ILE A 155 -14.87 12.82 8.28
C ILE A 155 -13.59 13.04 9.09
N PRO A 156 -12.71 12.02 9.24
CA PRO A 156 -11.53 12.14 10.09
C PRO A 156 -10.53 13.13 9.50
N LYS A 157 -9.82 13.85 10.36
CA LYS A 157 -8.71 14.73 9.96
C LYS A 157 -7.56 13.90 9.38
N PRO A 158 -6.66 14.51 8.58
CA PRO A 158 -5.55 13.76 7.99
C PRO A 158 -4.66 13.02 8.98
N THR A 159 -4.40 13.58 10.16
CA THR A 159 -3.63 12.91 11.22
C THR A 159 -4.36 11.70 11.81
N GLU A 160 -5.69 11.79 11.94
CA GLU A 160 -6.54 10.71 12.45
C GLU A 160 -6.64 9.57 11.43
N MET A 161 -6.84 9.90 10.15
CA MET A 161 -6.85 8.91 9.07
C MET A 161 -5.50 8.21 8.94
N LYS A 162 -4.39 8.95 9.02
CA LYS A 162 -3.05 8.37 9.03
C LYS A 162 -2.86 7.38 10.19
N ALA A 163 -3.28 7.75 11.40
CA ALA A 163 -3.21 6.86 12.56
C ALA A 163 -4.07 5.60 12.36
N LEU A 164 -5.27 5.74 11.78
CA LEU A 164 -6.14 4.61 11.45
C LEU A 164 -5.51 3.67 10.42
N ILE A 165 -4.94 4.22 9.34
CA ILE A 165 -4.27 3.45 8.29
C ILE A 165 -3.03 2.75 8.87
N SER A 166 -2.20 3.44 9.65
CA SER A 166 -1.03 2.83 10.30
C SER A 166 -1.42 1.68 11.22
N GLN A 167 -2.43 1.87 12.08
CA GLN A 167 -2.92 0.80 12.95
C GLN A 167 -3.47 -0.39 12.15
N LEU A 168 -4.19 -0.12 11.06
CA LEU A 168 -4.71 -1.16 10.17
C LEU A 168 -3.57 -1.93 9.49
N SER A 169 -2.57 -1.23 8.98
CA SER A 169 -1.38 -1.79 8.36
C SER A 169 -0.61 -2.71 9.32
N ASP A 170 -0.38 -2.27 10.56
CA ASP A 170 0.28 -3.09 11.58
C ASP A 170 -0.49 -4.40 11.85
N GLN A 171 -1.82 -4.31 11.90
CA GLN A 171 -2.67 -5.48 12.10
C GLN A 171 -2.63 -6.43 10.89
N ILE A 172 -2.57 -5.91 9.66
CA ILE A 172 -2.39 -6.72 8.44
C ILE A 172 -1.01 -7.40 8.46
N ILE A 173 0.05 -6.66 8.76
CA ILE A 173 1.43 -7.19 8.86
C ILE A 173 1.50 -8.30 9.92
N PHE A 174 0.84 -8.12 11.06
CA PHE A 174 0.74 -9.16 12.08
C PHE A 174 0.07 -10.44 11.54
N GLU A 175 -1.00 -10.31 10.75
CA GLU A 175 -1.68 -11.44 10.10
C GLU A 175 -0.80 -12.15 9.04
N MET A 176 0.18 -11.45 8.45
CA MET A 176 1.13 -12.04 7.49
C MET A 176 2.12 -13.02 8.15
N LYS A 177 2.34 -12.92 9.48
CA LYS A 177 3.23 -13.83 10.25
C LYS A 177 4.63 -13.97 9.64
N LEU A 178 5.20 -12.86 9.16
CA LEU A 178 6.55 -12.83 8.56
C LEU A 178 7.68 -12.70 9.60
N GLY A 179 7.41 -12.98 10.87
CA GLY A 179 8.42 -12.83 11.93
C GLY A 179 8.71 -11.37 12.30
N TYR A 180 7.80 -10.45 11.98
CA TYR A 180 7.88 -9.05 12.41
C TYR A 180 7.89 -8.98 13.95
N LYS A 181 9.08 -8.82 14.53
CA LYS A 181 9.21 -8.12 15.81
C LYS A 181 9.02 -6.66 15.48
N ASN A 182 8.16 -5.98 16.22
CA ASN A 182 7.86 -4.56 16.03
C ASN A 182 9.18 -3.78 16.17
N THR A 183 9.88 -3.53 15.06
CA THR A 183 11.05 -2.66 15.01
C THR A 183 10.51 -1.25 15.15
N GLY A 184 10.14 -0.88 16.38
CA GLY A 184 9.49 0.39 16.65
C GLY A 184 10.38 1.55 16.24
N ASP A 185 9.80 2.75 16.20
CA ASP A 185 10.47 4.01 15.82
C ASP A 185 11.85 4.20 16.48
N ARG A 186 12.05 3.63 17.68
CA ARG A 186 13.33 3.66 18.41
C ARG A 186 14.46 2.88 17.71
N GLU A 187 14.19 1.70 17.18
CA GLU A 187 15.21 0.89 16.48
C GLU A 187 15.54 1.49 15.11
N TYR A 188 14.50 1.96 14.41
CA TYR A 188 14.66 2.76 13.19
C TYR A 188 15.51 4.00 13.44
N TYR A 189 15.19 4.79 14.47
CA TYR A 189 15.93 6.00 14.81
C TYR A 189 17.37 5.70 15.23
N LYS A 190 17.58 4.59 15.95
CA LYS A 190 18.93 4.12 16.30
C LYS A 190 19.74 3.84 15.05
N TYR A 191 19.21 3.06 14.09
CA TYR A 191 19.88 2.80 12.81
C TYR A 191 20.13 4.08 12.01
N TYR A 192 19.13 4.96 11.90
CA TYR A 192 19.24 6.23 11.19
C TYR A 192 20.41 7.07 11.73
N LYS A 193 20.48 7.22 13.04
CA LYS A 193 21.50 8.03 13.70
C LYS A 193 22.88 7.37 13.71
N SER A 194 22.95 6.04 13.88
CA SER A 194 24.24 5.35 14.07
C SER A 194 24.91 4.94 12.77
N GLN A 195 24.13 4.61 11.74
CA GLN A 195 24.61 3.86 10.58
C GLN A 195 24.15 4.44 9.25
N PHE A 196 22.88 4.82 9.09
CA PHE A 196 22.36 5.29 7.80
C PHE A 196 23.14 6.47 7.22
N GLN A 197 23.50 7.46 8.04
CA GLN A 197 24.28 8.60 7.59
C GLN A 197 25.67 8.19 7.06
N LYS A 198 26.28 7.18 7.69
CA LYS A 198 27.56 6.63 7.24
C LYS A 198 27.39 5.91 5.91
N ASP A 199 26.40 5.01 5.83
CA ASP A 199 26.08 4.26 4.62
C ASP A 199 25.83 5.20 3.43
N LEU A 200 25.07 6.27 3.66
CA LEU A 200 24.78 7.30 2.65
C LEU A 200 26.06 8.02 2.19
N SER A 201 26.93 8.42 3.12
CA SER A 201 28.19 9.08 2.78
C SER A 201 29.12 8.17 1.97
N THR A 202 29.17 6.88 2.33
CA THR A 202 29.94 5.87 1.59
C THR A 202 29.40 5.69 0.18
N ALA A 203 28.08 5.54 0.02
CA ALA A 203 27.43 5.42 -1.28
C ALA A 203 27.73 6.63 -2.20
N ILE A 204 27.63 7.85 -1.67
CA ILE A 204 27.95 9.08 -2.42
C ILE A 204 29.43 9.09 -2.85
N SER A 205 30.35 8.67 -1.97
CA SER A 205 31.78 8.65 -2.28
C SER A 205 32.12 7.63 -3.38
N LEU A 206 31.43 6.47 -3.40
CA LEU A 206 31.61 5.45 -4.42
C LEU A 206 31.12 5.94 -5.79
N GLU A 207 29.98 6.62 -5.83
CA GLU A 207 29.43 7.16 -7.07
C GLU A 207 30.33 8.26 -7.66
N ARG A 208 30.90 9.13 -6.82
CA ARG A 208 31.88 10.14 -7.27
C ARG A 208 33.11 9.50 -7.90
N LYS A 209 33.70 8.50 -7.25
CA LYS A 209 34.87 7.76 -7.80
C LYS A 209 34.55 7.05 -9.11
N LYS A 210 33.32 6.53 -9.25
CA LYS A 210 32.85 5.91 -10.49
C LYS A 210 32.81 6.93 -11.63
N LEU A 211 32.19 8.09 -11.40
CA LEU A 211 32.11 9.18 -12.39
C LEU A 211 33.50 9.73 -12.78
N GLU A 212 34.44 9.82 -11.83
CA GLU A 212 35.83 10.22 -12.12
C GLU A 212 36.55 9.21 -13.02
N ARG A 213 36.36 7.91 -12.78
CA ARG A 213 36.92 6.84 -13.62
C ARG A 213 36.33 6.87 -15.03
N GLU A 214 35.02 7.05 -15.16
CA GLU A 214 34.33 7.17 -16.45
C GLU A 214 34.85 8.37 -17.26
N LYS A 215 35.07 9.53 -16.61
CA LYS A 215 35.66 10.71 -17.25
C LYS A 215 37.11 10.49 -17.69
N SER A 216 37.92 9.81 -16.87
CA SER A 216 39.31 9.49 -17.22
C SER A 216 39.44 8.49 -18.37
N THR A 217 38.44 7.63 -18.58
CA THR A 217 38.43 6.65 -19.68
C THR A 217 37.88 7.24 -20.97
N SER A 218 36.90 8.15 -20.91
CA SER A 218 36.41 8.88 -22.09
C SER A 218 37.37 9.95 -22.61
N GLY A 219 38.25 10.50 -21.77
CA GLY A 219 39.25 11.49 -22.16
C GLY A 219 40.42 10.93 -22.97
N ASN A 220 40.71 9.63 -22.85
CA ASN A 220 41.85 8.98 -23.52
C ASN A 220 41.54 8.45 -24.94
N SER A 221 40.28 8.42 -25.37
CA SER A 221 39.88 7.97 -26.72
C SER A 221 39.90 9.08 -27.78
N GLY A 222 40.20 10.34 -27.40
CA GLY A 222 40.23 11.50 -28.31
C GLY A 222 41.59 11.87 -28.89
N PHE A 223 42.68 11.21 -28.47
CA PHE A 223 44.06 11.55 -28.87
C PHE A 223 44.69 10.59 -29.90
N MET A 224 43.89 9.72 -30.53
CA MET A 224 44.31 8.94 -31.69
C MET A 224 43.46 9.34 -32.91
N ARG A 225 43.72 10.53 -33.46
CA ARG A 225 43.44 10.88 -34.85
C ARG A 225 44.55 11.78 -35.37
#